data_AF-A0A831SK64-F1
#
_entry.id   AF-A0A831SK64-F1
#
_cell.length_a   1.000
_cell.length_b   1.000
_cell.length_c   1.000
_cell.angle_alpha   90.00
_cell.angle_beta   90.00
_cell.angle_gamma   90.00
#
_symmetry.space_group_name_H-M   'P 1'
#
loop_
_entity.id
_entity.type
_entity.pdbx_description
1 polymer ?
#
loop_
_entity_poly.entity_id
_entity_poly.type
_entity_poly.pdbx_seq_one_letter_code
_entity_poly.pdbx_strand_id
1 'polypeptide(L)' 'MEGANSITKKIDYIEFTLLSPSEIRKMSATKVITADTYDEDGFPISMGLMDPKM' A
#
# COMPACT_ATOMS: atom_id res chain seq x y z
N MET A 1 -10.49 -13.90 33.21
CA MET A 1 -10.48 -14.82 32.06
C MET A 1 -10.37 -13.95 30.82
N GLU A 2 -9.20 -13.93 30.17
CA GLU A 2 -9.01 -13.23 28.90
C GLU A 2 -10.07 -13.70 27.91
N GLY A 3 -10.83 -12.76 27.37
CA GLY A 3 -11.77 -13.04 26.29
C GLY A 3 -10.97 -13.54 25.10
N ALA A 4 -11.08 -14.83 24.79
CA ALA A 4 -10.50 -15.41 23.60
C ALA A 4 -10.97 -14.60 22.38
N ASN A 5 -10.05 -13.90 21.73
CA ASN A 5 -10.29 -13.30 20.43
C ASN A 5 -10.49 -14.45 19.41
N SER A 6 -11.71 -14.99 19.36
CA SER A 6 -12.06 -16.01 18.38
C SER A 6 -12.30 -15.34 17.03
N ILE A 7 -11.48 -15.67 16.03
CA ILE A 7 -11.69 -15.18 14.67
C ILE A 7 -12.90 -15.93 14.08
N THR A 8 -14.02 -15.23 13.95
CA THR A 8 -15.29 -15.81 13.44
C THR A 8 -15.44 -15.66 11.92
N LYS A 9 -14.79 -14.66 11.32
CA LYS A 9 -14.83 -14.42 9.87
C LYS A 9 -13.90 -15.39 9.15
N LYS A 10 -14.41 -16.05 8.11
CA LYS A 10 -13.66 -16.94 7.22
C LYS A 10 -13.80 -16.44 5.79
N ILE A 11 -12.74 -16.58 4.99
CA ILE A 11 -12.78 -16.35 3.55
C ILE A 11 -13.45 -17.57 2.92
N ASP A 12 -14.52 -17.36 2.16
CA ASP A 12 -15.28 -18.43 1.49
C ASP A 12 -14.63 -18.80 0.15
N TYR A 13 -14.37 -17.79 -0.69
CA TYR A 13 -13.66 -17.94 -1.96
C TYR A 13 -12.90 -16.67 -2.35
N ILE A 14 -12.06 -16.77 -3.38
CA ILE A 14 -11.29 -15.66 -3.96
C ILE A 14 -11.65 -15.57 -5.45
N GLU A 15 -12.06 -14.39 -5.88
CA GLU A 15 -12.29 -14.10 -7.30
C GLU A 15 -11.07 -13.44 -7.92
N PHE A 16 -10.62 -13.98 -9.05
CA PHE A 16 -9.51 -13.42 -9.81
C PHE A 16 -10.04 -12.48 -10.88
N THR A 17 -9.47 -11.29 -10.95
CA THR A 17 -9.83 -10.26 -11.93
C THR A 17 -8.61 -9.42 -12.31
N LEU A 18 -8.80 -8.52 -13.26
CA LEU A 18 -7.81 -7.52 -13.63
C LEU A 18 -8.12 -6.20 -12.92
N LEU A 19 -7.08 -5.58 -12.37
CA LEU A 19 -7.18 -4.27 -11.72
C LEU A 19 -7.35 -3.16 -12.76
N SER A 20 -8.41 -2.37 -12.63
CA SER A 20 -8.60 -1.19 -13.46
C SER A 20 -7.65 -0.06 -13.05
N PRO A 21 -7.23 0.81 -14.00
CA PRO A 21 -6.42 1.98 -13.66
C PRO A 21 -7.08 2.90 -12.62
N SER A 22 -8.42 2.98 -12.60
CA SER A 22 -9.17 3.75 -11.60
C SER A 22 -9.05 3.18 -10.19
N GLU A 23 -9.11 1.85 -10.05
CA GLU A 23 -8.98 1.18 -8.75
C GLU A 23 -7.57 1.37 -8.20
N ILE A 24 -6.54 1.18 -9.04
CA ILE A 24 -5.14 1.41 -8.65
C ILE A 24 -4.96 2.84 -8.11
N ARG A 25 -5.50 3.85 -8.81
CA ARG A 25 -5.41 5.25 -8.37
C ARG A 25 -6.16 5.54 -7.07
N LYS A 26 -7.29 4.87 -6.83
CA LYS A 26 -8.10 5.06 -5.61
C LYS A 26 -7.47 4.38 -4.39
N MET A 27 -6.83 3.22 -4.59
CA MET A 27 -6.18 2.47 -3.51
C MET A 27 -4.78 3.00 -3.17
N SER A 28 -4.09 3.61 -4.13
CA SER A 28 -2.72 4.09 -3.99
C SER A 28 -2.59 5.15 -2.89
N ALA A 29 -1.65 4.96 -1.96
CA ALA A 29 -1.35 5.92 -0.90
C ALA A 29 -0.55 7.13 -1.42
N THR A 30 0.29 6.94 -2.44
CA THR A 30 1.08 8.00 -3.07
C THR A 30 1.39 7.68 -4.53
N LYS A 31 1.53 8.72 -5.34
CA LYS A 31 1.93 8.61 -6.74
C LYS A 31 3.45 8.80 -6.83
N VAL A 32 4.16 7.76 -7.27
CA VAL A 32 5.59 7.86 -7.59
C VAL A 32 5.75 8.59 -8.92
N ILE A 33 6.51 9.68 -8.92
CA ILE A 33 6.86 10.45 -10.13
C ILE A 33 8.37 10.65 -10.29
N THR A 34 9.13 10.46 -9.21
CA THR A 34 10.58 10.58 -9.17
C THR A 34 11.20 9.19 -9.09
N ALA A 35 12.22 8.91 -9.91
CA ALA A 35 12.89 7.61 -9.94
C ALA A 35 13.92 7.45 -8.80
N ASP A 36 14.41 8.56 -8.26
CA ASP A 36 15.39 8.58 -7.17
C ASP A 36 14.77 8.18 -5.82
N THR A 37 15.59 7.59 -4.95
CA THR A 37 15.18 7.06 -3.64
C THR A 37 15.43 8.06 -2.51
N TYR A 38 16.65 8.59 -2.43
CA TYR A 38 17.11 9.48 -1.37
C TYR A 38 17.80 10.72 -1.96
N ASP A 39 17.77 11.83 -1.21
CA ASP A 39 18.52 13.04 -1.53
C ASP A 39 20.01 12.95 -1.14
N GLU A 40 20.74 14.05 -1.33
CA GLU A 40 22.19 14.14 -1.03
C GLU A 40 22.50 13.94 0.46
N ASP A 41 21.54 14.19 1.33
CA ASP A 41 21.65 14.06 2.78
C ASP A 41 21.14 12.68 3.29
N GLY A 42 20.62 11.84 2.38
CA GLY A 42 20.09 10.51 2.68
C GLY A 42 18.64 10.48 3.17
N PHE A 43 17.89 11.58 3.03
CA PHE A 43 16.46 11.58 3.34
C PHE A 43 15.62 11.08 2.16
N PRO A 44 14.50 10.37 2.41
CA PRO A 44 13.64 9.91 1.34
C PRO A 44 13.04 11.07 0.56
N ILE A 45 13.09 10.99 -0.77
CA ILE A 45 12.52 12.01 -1.64
C ILE A 45 10.99 11.90 -1.65
N SER A 46 10.29 13.03 -1.46
CA SER A 46 8.84 13.10 -1.55
C SER A 46 8.35 12.71 -2.95
N MET A 47 7.31 11.88 -3.06
CA MET A 47 6.85 11.27 -4.32
C MET A 47 7.92 10.47 -5.09
N GLY A 48 9.00 10.09 -4.39
CA GLY A 48 9.99 9.13 -4.86
C GLY A 48 9.62 7.70 -4.51
N LEU A 49 10.52 6.77 -4.79
CA LEU A 49 10.32 5.34 -4.48
C LEU A 49 10.28 5.05 -2.98
N MET A 50 10.88 5.92 -2.16
CA MET A 50 10.93 5.79 -0.69
C MET A 50 10.01 6.81 0.02
N ASP A 51 8.97 7.32 -0.65
CA ASP A 51 8.03 8.28 -0.05
C ASP A 51 7.46 7.73 1.28
N PRO A 52 7.57 8.47 2.40
CA PRO A 52 7.08 8.02 3.73
C PRO A 52 5.58 7.69 3.82
N LYS A 53 4.78 8.02 2.79
CA LYS A 53 3.37 7.64 2.69
C LYS A 53 3.16 6.20 2.20
N MET A 54 4.21 5.55 1.69
CA MET A 54 4.19 4.11 1.37
C MET A 54 4.23 3.27 2.66
#